data_AF-A0A1G5D794-F1
#
_entry.id   AF-A0A1G5D794-F1
#
_cell.length_a   1.000
_cell.length_b   1.000
_cell.length_c   1.000
_cell.angle_alpha   90.00
_cell.angle_beta   90.00
_cell.angle_gamma   90.00
#
_symmetry.space_group_name_H-M   'P 1'
#
loop_
_entity.id
_entity.type
_entity.pdbx_description
1 polymer ?
#
loop_
_entity_poly.entity_id
_entity_poly.type
_entity_poly.pdbx_seq_one_letter_code
_entity_poly.pdbx_strand_id
1 'polypeptide(L)'
;MKELYILGYEANWLTEDNYQGTARSIRTEFDFIRLCQGMMDPFGVEAREILDRFIALSLRKLLCDDNSILKAICPSFKMPPLSGDIFKCEGENHDLKLVEIHTDIHIKPQNEWVPLSEWLDTTIAYIEKGIDDIPDAYDDRFFQLLKAKLDDRDVATIFEPKVIDNVSETKTIWEVKDPSKNKEKLYSLLKDKGYYDLSIRRMIKHIADKQGAHIDSRASMWISVANTGKDYRRSAISVFATHMIYAATKQIKDLEDYYPLEPLIETL
;
A
#
# COMPACT_ATOMS: atom_id res chain seq x y z
N MET A 1 -43.43 -12.36 -3.25
CA MET A 1 -42.90 -13.70 -3.61
C MET A 1 -41.79 -13.71 -4.66
N LYS A 2 -41.49 -12.61 -5.38
CA LYS A 2 -40.34 -12.53 -6.30
C LYS A 2 -39.06 -11.90 -5.71
N GLU A 3 -39.13 -11.28 -4.54
CA GLU A 3 -37.96 -10.66 -3.88
C GLU A 3 -37.21 -11.59 -2.92
N LEU A 4 -37.80 -12.74 -2.54
CA LEU A 4 -37.15 -13.74 -1.68
C LEU A 4 -36.24 -14.72 -2.44
N TYR A 5 -36.28 -14.72 -3.77
CA TYR A 5 -35.46 -15.63 -4.61
C TYR A 5 -34.09 -15.05 -4.98
N ILE A 6 -33.86 -13.75 -4.78
CA ILE A 6 -32.58 -13.11 -5.14
C ILE A 6 -31.56 -13.25 -4.00
N LEU A 7 -32.01 -13.33 -2.73
CA LEU A 7 -31.14 -13.55 -1.57
C LEU A 7 -30.60 -15.00 -1.45
N GLY A 8 -31.14 -15.95 -2.22
CA GLY A 8 -30.73 -17.36 -2.17
C GLY A 8 -29.55 -17.72 -3.09
N TYR A 9 -29.16 -16.85 -4.02
CA TYR A 9 -28.10 -17.15 -5.00
C TYR A 9 -26.72 -16.60 -4.61
N GLU A 10 -26.63 -15.59 -3.75
CA GLU A 10 -25.35 -15.05 -3.29
C GLU A 10 -24.77 -15.76 -2.05
N ALA A 11 -25.56 -16.59 -1.36
CA ALA A 11 -25.16 -17.33 -0.16
C ALA A 11 -24.83 -18.82 -0.41
N ASN A 12 -24.91 -19.30 -1.65
CA ASN A 12 -24.88 -20.75 -1.96
C ASN A 12 -23.48 -21.30 -2.29
N TRP A 13 -22.41 -20.51 -2.16
CA TRP A 13 -21.03 -20.96 -2.43
C TRP A 13 -20.25 -21.34 -1.16
N LEU A 14 -20.78 -21.04 0.04
CA LEU A 14 -20.22 -21.45 1.33
C LEU A 14 -21.00 -22.65 1.90
N THR A 15 -20.87 -23.82 1.27
CA THR A 15 -21.17 -25.09 1.94
C THR A 15 -20.14 -25.31 3.07
N GLU A 16 -20.44 -26.12 4.09
CA GLU A 16 -19.46 -26.43 5.15
C GLU A 16 -18.14 -26.95 4.57
N ASP A 17 -18.19 -27.76 3.51
CA ASP A 17 -17.01 -28.25 2.78
C ASP A 17 -16.23 -27.13 2.08
N ASN A 18 -16.92 -26.18 1.44
CA ASN A 18 -16.28 -25.03 0.79
C ASN A 18 -15.71 -24.05 1.81
N TYR A 19 -16.37 -23.88 2.95
CA TYR A 19 -15.89 -23.06 4.07
C TYR A 19 -14.61 -23.63 4.67
N GLN A 20 -14.57 -24.94 4.96
CA GLN A 20 -13.37 -25.64 5.43
C GLN A 20 -12.24 -25.60 4.40
N GLY A 21 -12.56 -25.77 3.11
CA GLY A 21 -11.60 -25.61 2.01
C GLY A 21 -11.01 -24.20 1.95
N THR A 22 -11.84 -23.18 2.18
CA THR A 22 -11.42 -21.78 2.17
C THR A 22 -10.56 -21.44 3.40
N ALA A 23 -10.92 -21.92 4.60
CA ALA A 23 -10.11 -21.75 5.82
C ALA A 23 -8.74 -22.44 5.68
N ARG A 24 -8.68 -23.64 5.08
CA ARG A 24 -7.42 -24.32 4.76
C ARG A 24 -6.56 -23.52 3.78
N SER A 25 -7.17 -22.90 2.77
CA SER A 25 -6.44 -22.00 1.86
C SER A 25 -5.87 -20.79 2.60
N ILE A 26 -6.58 -20.22 3.58
CA ILE A 26 -6.05 -19.13 4.40
C ILE A 26 -4.83 -19.60 5.20
N ARG A 27 -4.92 -20.77 5.86
CA ARG A 27 -3.78 -21.34 6.60
C ARG A 27 -2.55 -21.54 5.72
N THR A 28 -2.73 -22.00 4.48
CA THR A 28 -1.61 -22.15 3.53
C THR A 28 -0.92 -20.82 3.22
N GLU A 29 -1.69 -19.74 3.04
CA GLU A 29 -1.10 -18.41 2.86
C GLU A 29 -0.39 -17.93 4.14
N PHE A 30 -0.94 -18.23 5.33
CA PHE A 30 -0.28 -17.88 6.59
C PHE A 30 1.04 -18.62 6.76
N ASP A 31 1.08 -19.92 6.45
CA ASP A 31 2.30 -20.72 6.52
C ASP A 31 3.36 -20.20 5.54
N PHE A 32 2.95 -19.79 4.35
CA PHE A 32 3.85 -19.19 3.36
C PHE A 32 4.41 -17.84 3.84
N ILE A 33 3.57 -16.95 4.38
CA ILE A 33 4.00 -15.69 4.99
C ILE A 33 5.04 -15.96 6.09
N ARG A 34 4.75 -16.90 6.98
CA ARG A 34 5.64 -17.23 8.11
C ARG A 34 6.94 -17.86 7.65
N LEU A 35 6.92 -18.68 6.62
CA LEU A 35 8.13 -19.18 5.98
C LEU A 35 8.99 -18.01 5.48
N CYS A 36 8.41 -17.04 4.79
CA CYS A 36 9.13 -15.85 4.32
C CYS A 36 9.71 -15.02 5.48
N GLN A 37 8.94 -14.82 6.55
CA GLN A 37 9.40 -14.14 7.77
C GLN A 37 10.57 -14.89 8.43
N GLY A 38 10.49 -16.22 8.55
CA GLY A 38 11.55 -17.06 9.12
C GLY A 38 12.81 -17.13 8.24
N MET A 39 12.68 -16.90 6.94
CA MET A 39 13.81 -16.80 6.00
C MET A 39 14.54 -15.45 6.08
N MET A 40 14.01 -14.46 6.80
CA MET A 40 14.64 -13.13 6.84
C MET A 40 15.98 -13.10 7.60
N ASP A 41 16.07 -13.84 8.71
CA ASP A 41 17.30 -13.98 9.48
C ASP A 41 18.43 -14.72 8.73
N PRO A 42 18.20 -15.89 8.10
CA PRO A 42 19.27 -16.64 7.42
C PRO A 42 19.78 -16.00 6.13
N PHE A 43 18.95 -15.22 5.41
CA PHE A 43 19.32 -14.62 4.12
C PHE A 43 19.60 -13.10 4.20
N GLY A 44 19.24 -12.44 5.30
CA GLY A 44 19.55 -11.04 5.56
C GLY A 44 18.93 -10.05 4.56
N VAL A 45 19.52 -8.87 4.47
CA VAL A 45 19.02 -7.72 3.69
C VAL A 45 18.91 -8.03 2.18
N GLU A 46 19.76 -8.91 1.66
CA GLU A 46 19.80 -9.26 0.23
C GLU A 46 18.52 -9.97 -0.24
N ALA A 47 17.87 -10.74 0.63
CA ALA A 47 16.62 -11.43 0.30
C ALA A 47 15.36 -10.63 0.65
N ARG A 48 15.49 -9.51 1.38
CA ARG A 48 14.35 -8.72 1.89
C ARG A 48 13.37 -8.35 0.80
N GLU A 49 13.84 -7.81 -0.32
CA GLU A 49 12.97 -7.36 -1.41
C GLU A 49 12.11 -8.50 -1.97
N ILE A 50 12.72 -9.67 -2.17
CA ILE A 50 12.04 -10.85 -2.71
C ILE A 50 11.07 -11.43 -1.69
N LEU A 51 11.47 -11.53 -0.43
CA LEU A 51 10.65 -12.08 0.65
C LEU A 51 9.46 -11.17 0.99
N ASP A 52 9.66 -9.85 1.06
CA ASP A 52 8.58 -8.88 1.21
C ASP A 52 7.59 -8.94 0.04
N ARG A 53 8.10 -9.19 -1.17
CA ARG A 53 7.25 -9.38 -2.34
C ARG A 53 6.37 -10.62 -2.22
N PHE A 54 6.92 -11.73 -1.74
CA PHE A 54 6.13 -12.93 -1.48
C PHE A 54 5.05 -12.69 -0.42
N ILE A 55 5.38 -12.01 0.68
CA ILE A 55 4.41 -11.64 1.70
C ILE A 55 3.33 -10.71 1.12
N ALA A 56 3.72 -9.73 0.30
CA ALA A 56 2.78 -8.79 -0.33
C ALA A 56 1.81 -9.48 -1.31
N LEU A 57 2.27 -10.52 -2.04
CA LEU A 57 1.39 -11.32 -2.90
C LEU A 57 0.29 -12.02 -2.08
N SER A 58 0.67 -12.65 -0.96
CA SER A 58 -0.31 -13.25 -0.05
C SER A 58 -1.24 -12.21 0.57
N LEU A 59 -0.72 -11.08 1.05
CA LEU A 59 -1.56 -10.00 1.58
C LEU A 59 -2.52 -9.43 0.55
N ARG A 60 -2.10 -9.28 -0.70
CA ARG A 60 -2.98 -8.81 -1.77
C ARG A 60 -4.14 -9.77 -1.97
N LYS A 61 -3.85 -11.06 -2.14
CA LYS A 61 -4.85 -12.11 -2.30
C LYS A 61 -5.80 -12.17 -1.10
N LEU A 62 -5.26 -12.02 0.10
CA LEU A 62 -6.01 -12.14 1.35
C LEU A 62 -6.83 -10.88 1.67
N LEU A 63 -6.37 -9.67 1.37
CA LEU A 63 -6.99 -8.42 1.86
C LEU A 63 -7.49 -7.50 0.75
N CYS A 64 -6.76 -7.42 -0.36
CA CYS A 64 -6.93 -6.33 -1.34
C CYS A 64 -7.81 -6.70 -2.52
N ASP A 65 -7.72 -7.93 -3.02
CA ASP A 65 -8.46 -8.35 -4.20
C ASP A 65 -9.97 -8.44 -3.91
N ASP A 66 -10.79 -8.23 -4.94
CA ASP A 66 -12.26 -8.22 -4.81
C ASP A 66 -12.79 -9.58 -4.33
N ASN A 67 -12.13 -10.66 -4.76
CA ASN A 67 -12.41 -12.04 -4.34
C ASN A 67 -11.55 -12.49 -3.15
N SER A 68 -11.18 -11.55 -2.26
CA SER A 68 -10.41 -11.85 -1.05
C SER A 68 -11.09 -12.95 -0.22
N ILE A 69 -10.38 -14.05 0.00
CA ILE A 69 -10.90 -15.20 0.75
C ILE A 69 -11.19 -14.88 2.23
N LEU A 70 -10.50 -13.88 2.81
CA LEU A 70 -10.81 -13.39 4.16
C LEU A 70 -12.15 -12.66 4.21
N LYS A 71 -12.45 -11.78 3.24
CA LYS A 71 -13.76 -11.11 3.17
C LYS A 71 -14.89 -12.10 2.92
N ALA A 72 -14.58 -13.16 2.18
CA ALA A 72 -15.50 -14.24 1.87
C ALA A 72 -15.93 -15.01 3.15
N ILE A 73 -14.98 -15.36 4.03
CA ILE A 73 -15.25 -16.05 5.30
C ILE A 73 -15.75 -15.11 6.40
N CYS A 74 -15.18 -13.90 6.48
CA CYS A 74 -15.48 -12.90 7.50
C CYS A 74 -15.80 -11.55 6.83
N PRO A 75 -17.04 -11.32 6.39
CA PRO A 75 -17.40 -10.06 5.72
C PRO A 75 -17.24 -8.81 6.61
N SER A 76 -17.33 -8.99 7.93
CA SER A 76 -17.15 -7.94 8.93
C SER A 76 -15.73 -7.86 9.51
N PHE A 77 -14.74 -8.47 8.82
CA PHE A 77 -13.37 -8.55 9.28
C PHE A 77 -12.80 -7.17 9.63
N LYS A 78 -12.26 -7.07 10.85
CA LYS A 78 -11.61 -5.87 11.36
C LYS A 78 -10.12 -6.10 11.52
N MET A 79 -9.37 -5.02 11.45
CA MET A 79 -7.92 -5.02 11.64
C MET A 79 -7.55 -4.19 12.87
N PRO A 80 -6.53 -4.58 13.64
CA PRO A 80 -5.96 -3.71 14.64
C PRO A 80 -5.42 -2.44 13.97
N PRO A 81 -5.75 -1.25 14.49
CA PRO A 81 -5.23 0.00 13.95
C PRO A 81 -3.71 -0.01 14.04
N LEU A 82 -3.06 0.52 13.01
CA LEU A 82 -1.61 0.71 13.06
C LEU A 82 -1.28 1.79 14.09
N SER A 83 -0.32 1.50 14.96
CA SER A 83 0.35 2.48 15.81
C SER A 83 1.80 2.59 15.38
N GLY A 84 2.38 3.77 15.53
CA GLY A 84 3.76 3.96 15.13
C GLY A 84 4.29 5.36 15.41
N ASP A 85 5.60 5.47 15.32
CA ASP A 85 6.31 6.74 15.36
C ASP A 85 6.22 7.45 14.01
N ILE A 86 6.06 8.78 14.05
CA ILE A 86 6.13 9.66 12.89
C ILE A 86 7.58 10.12 12.70
N PHE A 87 8.21 9.72 11.60
CA PHE A 87 9.52 10.23 11.20
C PHE A 87 9.40 11.30 10.14
N LYS A 88 10.02 12.45 10.41
CA LYS A 88 10.18 13.52 9.42
C LYS A 88 11.57 13.42 8.81
N CYS A 89 11.65 13.01 7.54
CA CYS A 89 12.89 13.06 6.77
C CYS A 89 12.91 14.35 5.96
N GLU A 90 13.90 15.21 6.20
CA GLU A 90 14.17 16.41 5.40
C GLU A 90 15.20 16.06 4.32
N GLY A 91 14.86 16.28 3.06
CA GLY A 91 15.81 16.08 1.95
C GLY A 91 16.88 17.18 1.89
N GLU A 92 17.96 16.94 1.13
CA GLU A 92 18.99 17.96 0.82
C GLU A 92 18.40 19.19 0.11
N ASN A 93 17.25 19.03 -0.55
CA ASN A 93 16.37 20.13 -0.94
C ASN A 93 15.26 20.27 0.12
N HIS A 94 15.27 21.39 0.85
CA HIS A 94 14.45 21.71 2.03
C HIS A 94 12.90 21.64 1.87
N ASP A 95 12.38 21.25 0.71
CA ASP A 95 10.94 21.28 0.35
C ASP A 95 10.26 19.90 0.37
N LEU A 96 10.96 18.86 0.82
CA LEU A 96 10.39 17.52 0.97
C LEU A 96 10.48 17.10 2.43
N LYS A 97 9.36 17.22 3.13
CA LYS A 97 9.14 16.59 4.44
C LYS A 97 8.35 15.30 4.21
N LEU A 98 9.05 14.18 4.31
CA LEU A 98 8.43 12.87 4.31
C LEU A 98 8.00 12.56 5.74
N VAL A 99 6.73 12.22 5.92
CA VAL A 99 6.23 11.62 7.16
C VAL A 99 6.06 10.12 6.92
N GLU A 100 6.77 9.29 7.68
CA GLU A 100 6.63 7.84 7.68
C GLU A 100 6.05 7.36 9.02
N ILE A 101 5.08 6.45 8.98
CA ILE A 101 4.55 5.78 10.18
C ILE A 101 5.23 4.42 10.30
N HIS A 102 6.22 4.31 11.21
CA HIS A 102 6.87 3.04 11.50
C HIS A 102 5.91 2.21 12.34
N THR A 103 5.35 1.17 11.74
CA THR A 103 4.31 0.40 12.42
C THR A 103 4.92 -0.52 13.47
N ASP A 104 4.55 -0.30 14.72
CA ASP A 104 4.83 -1.23 15.80
C ASP A 104 3.88 -2.42 15.75
N ILE A 105 4.31 -3.54 16.34
CA ILE A 105 3.49 -4.75 16.50
C ILE A 105 2.53 -4.62 17.68
N HIS A 106 2.41 -3.43 18.28
CA HIS A 106 1.50 -3.22 19.39
C HIS A 106 0.03 -3.35 18.94
N ILE A 107 -0.58 -4.49 19.27
CA ILE A 107 -1.97 -4.78 18.91
C ILE A 107 -2.89 -4.21 19.98
N LYS A 108 -3.67 -3.21 19.59
CA LYS A 108 -4.72 -2.66 20.44
C LYS A 108 -5.82 -3.67 20.78
N PRO A 109 -6.57 -3.49 21.88
CA PRO A 109 -7.73 -4.32 22.21
C PRO A 109 -8.76 -4.40 21.06
N GLN A 110 -9.45 -5.53 20.94
CA GLN A 110 -10.33 -5.84 19.80
C GLN A 110 -11.50 -4.86 19.60
N ASN A 111 -11.94 -4.18 20.66
CA ASN A 111 -12.98 -3.15 20.59
C ASN A 111 -12.52 -1.85 19.88
N GLU A 112 -11.21 -1.64 19.73
CA GLU A 112 -10.63 -0.51 18.98
C GLU A 112 -10.31 -0.87 17.52
N TRP A 113 -10.60 -2.09 17.07
CA TRP A 113 -10.28 -2.51 15.71
C TRP A 113 -11.17 -1.83 14.68
N VAL A 114 -10.56 -1.45 13.56
CA VAL A 114 -11.19 -0.70 12.47
C VAL A 114 -11.61 -1.64 11.34
N PRO A 115 -12.67 -1.32 10.56
CA PRO A 115 -13.03 -2.08 9.38
C PRO A 115 -11.85 -2.23 8.40
N LEU A 116 -11.75 -3.39 7.73
CA LEU A 116 -10.66 -3.64 6.77
C LEU A 116 -10.53 -2.57 5.68
N SER A 117 -11.64 -1.99 5.20
CA SER A 117 -11.61 -0.92 4.21
C SER A 117 -10.89 0.33 4.72
N GLU A 118 -11.24 0.78 5.93
CA GLU A 118 -10.61 1.93 6.59
C GLU A 118 -9.13 1.65 6.88
N TRP A 119 -8.82 0.43 7.34
CA TRP A 119 -7.44 0.03 7.58
C TRP A 119 -6.60 0.11 6.29
N LEU A 120 -7.08 -0.49 5.20
CA LEU A 120 -6.38 -0.49 3.91
C LEU A 120 -6.15 0.92 3.33
N ASP A 121 -7.02 1.87 3.65
CA ASP A 121 -6.95 3.24 3.16
C ASP A 121 -6.17 4.17 4.12
N THR A 122 -5.66 3.63 5.24
CA THR A 122 -4.76 4.35 6.15
C THR A 122 -3.49 4.77 5.42
N THR A 123 -3.15 6.06 5.51
CA THR A 123 -1.93 6.64 4.94
C THR A 123 -0.75 6.35 5.85
N ILE A 124 0.29 5.72 5.32
CA ILE A 124 1.49 5.29 6.06
C ILE A 124 2.74 6.09 5.68
N ALA A 125 2.71 6.77 4.53
CA ALA A 125 3.72 7.74 4.15
C ALA A 125 3.12 8.87 3.32
N TYR A 126 3.57 10.11 3.53
CA TYR A 126 3.14 11.25 2.72
C TYR A 126 4.18 12.37 2.64
N ILE A 127 4.05 13.20 1.61
CA ILE A 127 4.77 14.46 1.47
C ILE A 127 3.91 15.59 2.02
N GLU A 128 4.47 16.43 2.89
CA GLU A 128 3.84 17.70 3.26
C GLU A 128 3.94 18.69 2.06
N LYS A 129 3.04 18.54 1.08
CA LYS A 129 2.85 19.47 -0.05
C LYS A 129 1.38 19.85 -0.23
N GLY A 130 1.14 21.14 -0.43
CA GLY A 130 -0.14 21.73 -0.82
C GLY A 130 -0.18 22.14 -2.29
N ILE A 131 -1.29 22.76 -2.68
CA ILE A 131 -1.51 23.28 -4.04
C ILE A 131 -0.49 24.36 -4.38
N ASP A 132 -0.09 25.17 -3.39
CA ASP A 132 0.87 26.26 -3.55
C ASP A 132 2.29 25.76 -3.87
N ASP A 133 2.61 24.52 -3.51
CA ASP A 133 3.90 23.88 -3.79
C ASP A 133 3.98 23.30 -5.20
N ILE A 134 2.91 23.40 -6.00
CA ILE A 134 2.93 23.01 -7.42
C ILE A 134 3.61 24.11 -8.24
N PRO A 135 4.69 23.79 -8.98
CA PRO A 135 5.33 24.74 -9.89
C PRO A 135 4.40 25.21 -11.00
N ASP A 136 4.58 26.44 -11.47
CA ASP A 136 3.91 26.94 -12.68
C ASP A 136 4.46 26.32 -13.96
N ALA A 137 5.66 25.75 -13.91
CA ALA A 137 6.32 25.12 -15.04
C ALA A 137 7.22 23.96 -14.61
N TYR A 138 7.37 22.99 -15.51
CA TYR A 138 8.25 21.84 -15.36
C TYR A 138 9.23 21.79 -16.52
N ASP A 139 10.46 21.35 -16.27
CA ASP A 139 11.34 20.96 -17.37
C ASP A 139 10.80 19.72 -18.10
N ASP A 140 11.25 19.50 -19.34
CA ASP A 140 10.76 18.38 -20.15
C ASP A 140 10.97 17.02 -19.46
N ARG A 141 12.10 16.82 -18.76
CA ARG A 141 12.39 15.55 -18.09
C ARG A 141 11.37 15.24 -17.00
N PHE A 142 11.07 16.20 -16.13
CA PHE A 142 10.06 16.02 -15.08
C PHE A 142 8.66 15.91 -15.67
N PHE A 143 8.34 16.69 -16.69
CA PHE A 143 7.05 16.59 -17.38
C PHE A 143 6.83 15.19 -17.97
N GLN A 144 7.81 14.57 -18.63
CA GLN A 144 7.64 13.21 -19.15
C GLN A 144 7.34 12.18 -18.05
N LEU A 145 7.88 12.38 -16.83
CA LEU A 145 7.54 11.53 -15.67
C LEU A 145 6.09 11.72 -15.22
N LEU A 146 5.60 12.97 -15.19
CA LEU A 146 4.19 13.26 -14.88
C LEU A 146 3.26 12.70 -15.96
N LYS A 147 3.60 12.90 -17.24
CA LYS A 147 2.85 12.39 -18.38
C LYS A 147 2.68 10.88 -18.32
N ALA A 148 3.69 10.13 -17.89
CA ALA A 148 3.59 8.68 -17.72
C ALA A 148 2.56 8.22 -16.67
N LYS A 149 2.04 9.14 -15.84
CA LYS A 149 1.06 8.87 -14.78
C LYS A 149 -0.31 9.52 -15.04
N LEU A 150 -0.40 10.41 -16.01
CA LEU A 150 -1.60 11.19 -16.34
C LEU A 150 -2.18 10.74 -17.68
N ASP A 151 -3.49 10.87 -17.84
CA ASP A 151 -4.13 10.59 -19.13
C ASP A 151 -3.82 11.72 -20.13
N ASP A 152 -3.69 11.40 -21.42
CA ASP A 152 -3.36 12.38 -22.46
C ASP A 152 -4.34 13.58 -22.49
N ARG A 153 -5.62 13.35 -22.15
CA ARG A 153 -6.63 14.40 -22.04
C ARG A 153 -6.34 15.38 -20.90
N ASP A 154 -5.91 14.87 -19.75
CA ASP A 154 -5.55 15.72 -18.62
C ASP A 154 -4.27 16.48 -18.90
N VAL A 155 -3.30 15.83 -19.53
CA VAL A 155 -2.05 16.47 -19.97
C VAL A 155 -2.35 17.63 -20.92
N ALA A 156 -3.18 17.42 -21.94
CA ALA A 156 -3.56 18.46 -22.89
C ALA A 156 -4.37 19.60 -22.23
N THR A 157 -5.13 19.31 -21.17
CA THR A 157 -5.91 20.31 -20.43
C THR A 157 -5.02 21.17 -19.54
N ILE A 158 -4.03 20.55 -18.88
CA ILE A 158 -3.25 21.17 -17.80
C ILE A 158 -1.99 21.84 -18.34
N PHE A 159 -1.34 21.28 -19.36
CA PHE A 159 -0.01 21.71 -19.80
C PHE A 159 0.02 22.30 -21.20
N GLU A 160 0.92 23.24 -21.43
CA GLU A 160 1.37 23.70 -22.75
C GLU A 160 2.90 23.75 -22.87
N PRO A 161 3.46 23.37 -24.03
CA PRO A 161 4.89 23.48 -24.25
C PRO A 161 5.26 24.94 -24.52
N LYS A 162 6.37 25.38 -23.94
CA LYS A 162 7.00 26.67 -24.21
C LYS A 162 8.48 26.48 -24.49
N VAL A 163 8.92 27.02 -25.60
CA VAL A 163 10.33 27.02 -25.99
C VAL A 163 10.99 28.25 -25.39
N ILE A 164 12.06 28.04 -24.63
CA ILE A 164 12.90 29.09 -24.07
C ILE A 164 14.25 29.02 -24.78
N ASP A 165 14.60 30.11 -25.46
CA ASP A 165 15.92 30.29 -26.04
C ASP A 165 16.83 31.01 -25.05
N ASN A 166 17.82 30.29 -24.53
CA ASN A 166 18.93 30.89 -23.80
C ASN A 166 20.16 31.00 -24.72
N VAL A 167 21.08 31.91 -24.40
CA VAL A 167 22.27 32.25 -25.22
C VAL A 167 23.10 31.02 -25.64
N SER A 168 23.04 29.92 -24.90
CA SER A 168 23.78 28.68 -25.16
C SER A 168 22.92 27.46 -25.54
N GLU A 169 21.59 27.51 -25.38
CA GLU A 169 20.73 26.34 -25.59
C GLU A 169 19.25 26.71 -25.73
N THR A 170 18.56 26.08 -26.68
CA THR A 170 17.10 26.08 -26.78
C THR A 170 16.53 24.93 -25.94
N LYS A 171 15.67 25.22 -24.96
CA LYS A 171 15.01 24.20 -24.13
C LYS A 171 13.49 24.29 -24.23
N THR A 172 12.83 23.15 -24.16
CA THR A 172 11.38 23.07 -23.99
C THR A 172 11.07 22.91 -22.50
N ILE A 173 10.19 23.76 -22.00
CA ILE A 173 9.53 23.61 -20.69
C ILE A 173 8.03 23.40 -20.91
N TRP A 174 7.35 22.91 -19.89
CA TRP A 174 5.91 22.67 -19.90
C TRP A 174 5.25 23.52 -18.82
N GLU A 175 4.52 24.56 -19.24
CA GLU A 175 3.80 25.46 -18.34
C GLU A 175 2.43 24.90 -17.99
N VAL A 176 1.99 25.14 -16.75
CA VAL A 176 0.63 24.87 -16.31
C VAL A 176 -0.27 25.99 -16.84
N LYS A 177 -1.18 25.66 -17.75
CA LYS A 177 -2.19 26.59 -18.27
C LYS A 177 -3.04 27.12 -17.13
N ASP A 178 -3.39 28.41 -17.13
CA ASP A 178 -4.24 29.03 -16.07
C ASP A 178 -3.95 28.44 -14.67
N PRO A 179 -2.76 28.68 -14.09
CA PRO A 179 -2.32 28.04 -12.85
C PRO A 179 -3.33 28.14 -11.71
N SER A 180 -4.11 29.23 -11.68
CA SER A 180 -5.16 29.47 -10.68
C SER A 180 -6.24 28.39 -10.62
N LYS A 181 -6.47 27.66 -11.72
CA LYS A 181 -7.44 26.56 -11.80
C LYS A 181 -6.79 25.21 -11.95
N ASN A 182 -5.76 25.12 -12.79
CA ASN A 182 -5.20 23.82 -13.15
C ASN A 182 -4.21 23.26 -12.13
N LYS A 183 -3.67 24.08 -11.20
CA LYS A 183 -2.89 23.54 -10.08
C LYS A 183 -3.73 22.68 -9.16
N GLU A 184 -4.96 23.09 -8.83
CA GLU A 184 -5.86 22.28 -8.01
C GLU A 184 -6.20 20.97 -8.71
N LYS A 185 -6.54 21.02 -10.01
CA LYS A 185 -6.79 19.83 -10.82
C LYS A 185 -5.57 18.89 -10.85
N LEU A 186 -4.38 19.44 -11.09
CA LEU A 186 -3.13 18.69 -11.13
C LEU A 186 -2.83 18.06 -9.76
N TYR A 187 -2.99 18.80 -8.67
CA TYR A 187 -2.81 18.31 -7.31
C TYR A 187 -3.72 17.11 -7.04
N SER A 188 -5.01 17.24 -7.32
CA SER A 188 -5.99 16.17 -7.11
C SER A 188 -5.68 14.93 -7.94
N LEU A 189 -5.29 15.09 -9.21
CA LEU A 189 -4.88 13.97 -10.06
C LEU A 189 -3.64 13.27 -9.52
N LEU A 190 -2.60 14.02 -9.15
CA LEU A 190 -1.37 13.44 -8.60
C LEU A 190 -1.63 12.74 -7.26
N LYS A 191 -2.52 13.27 -6.43
CA LYS A 191 -2.97 12.63 -5.19
C LYS A 191 -3.74 11.33 -5.46
N ASP A 192 -4.67 11.34 -6.41
CA ASP A 192 -5.43 10.14 -6.81
C ASP A 192 -4.52 9.03 -7.36
N LYS A 193 -3.47 9.42 -8.10
CA LYS A 193 -2.43 8.49 -8.59
C LYS A 193 -1.42 8.07 -7.52
N GLY A 194 -1.52 8.57 -6.29
CA GLY A 194 -0.63 8.21 -5.16
C GLY A 194 0.77 8.79 -5.25
N TYR A 195 0.91 9.97 -5.86
CA TYR A 195 2.18 10.67 -5.95
C TYR A 195 2.60 11.31 -4.62
N TYR A 196 1.63 11.80 -3.84
CA TYR A 196 1.86 12.52 -2.58
C TYR A 196 1.66 11.67 -1.33
N ASP A 197 0.88 10.60 -1.42
CA ASP A 197 0.57 9.74 -0.29
C ASP A 197 0.59 8.25 -0.68
N LEU A 198 1.00 7.44 0.28
CA LEU A 198 1.06 6.00 0.20
C LEU A 198 0.15 5.43 1.27
N SER A 199 -0.93 4.77 0.85
CA SER A 199 -1.77 3.97 1.73
C SER A 199 -1.27 2.53 1.82
N ILE A 200 -1.72 1.79 2.84
CA ILE A 200 -1.42 0.35 2.98
C ILE A 200 -1.79 -0.41 1.70
N ARG A 201 -3.00 -0.17 1.17
CA ARG A 201 -3.48 -0.81 -0.07
C ARG A 201 -2.53 -0.58 -1.23
N ARG A 202 -2.10 0.67 -1.44
CA ARG A 202 -1.20 1.02 -2.55
C ARG A 202 0.18 0.39 -2.37
N MET A 203 0.69 0.34 -1.14
CA MET A 203 1.95 -0.33 -0.83
C MET A 203 1.89 -1.83 -1.14
N ILE A 204 0.87 -2.54 -0.62
CA ILE A 204 0.69 -3.98 -0.87
C ILE A 204 0.57 -4.25 -2.38
N LYS A 205 -0.30 -3.52 -3.08
CA LYS A 205 -0.50 -3.70 -4.53
C LYS A 205 0.78 -3.43 -5.31
N HIS A 206 1.48 -2.33 -5.05
CA HIS A 206 2.69 -1.99 -5.79
C HIS A 206 3.83 -2.99 -5.56
N ILE A 207 4.04 -3.45 -4.33
CA ILE A 207 5.07 -4.48 -4.06
C ILE A 207 4.69 -5.79 -4.76
N ALA A 208 3.40 -6.17 -4.76
CA ALA A 208 2.91 -7.38 -5.40
C ALA A 208 2.94 -7.33 -6.94
N ASP A 209 2.57 -6.20 -7.56
CA ASP A 209 2.35 -6.05 -9.01
C ASP A 209 3.64 -5.99 -9.84
N LYS A 210 4.78 -5.61 -9.25
CA LYS A 210 6.01 -5.39 -10.02
C LYS A 210 6.58 -6.69 -10.59
N GLN A 211 6.43 -6.89 -11.92
CA GLN A 211 7.08 -7.98 -12.65
C GLN A 211 8.58 -7.67 -12.89
N GLY A 212 9.47 -8.32 -12.14
CA GLY A 212 10.92 -8.31 -12.38
C GLY A 212 11.74 -7.57 -11.32
N ALA A 213 13.05 -7.83 -11.28
CA ALA A 213 14.04 -7.33 -10.30
C ALA A 213 14.34 -5.81 -10.41
N HIS A 214 13.43 -5.04 -10.99
CA HIS A 214 13.54 -3.59 -11.11
C HIS A 214 12.30 -2.96 -10.50
N ILE A 215 12.41 -2.66 -9.20
CA ILE A 215 11.57 -1.65 -8.60
C ILE A 215 11.79 -0.36 -9.39
N ASP A 216 10.81 0.03 -10.22
CA ASP A 216 10.76 1.37 -10.84
C ASP A 216 10.87 2.43 -9.74
N SER A 217 12.10 2.89 -9.50
CA SER A 217 12.52 3.69 -8.35
C SER A 217 11.93 5.10 -8.37
N ARG A 218 11.36 5.52 -9.50
CA ARG A 218 10.84 6.88 -9.69
C ARG A 218 9.42 7.06 -9.19
N ALA A 219 8.60 6.01 -9.20
CA ALA A 219 7.33 5.97 -8.45
C ALA A 219 7.50 5.39 -7.04
N SER A 220 8.66 4.81 -6.74
CA SER A 220 8.85 3.83 -5.66
C SER A 220 9.85 4.23 -4.59
N MET A 221 10.37 5.45 -4.64
CA MET A 221 11.21 5.98 -3.56
C MET A 221 10.51 5.84 -2.20
N TRP A 222 9.18 6.02 -2.18
CA TRP A 222 8.33 5.86 -1.00
C TRP A 222 8.32 4.45 -0.44
N ILE A 223 8.30 3.45 -1.31
CA ILE A 223 8.13 2.06 -0.89
C ILE A 223 9.42 1.50 -0.36
N SER A 224 10.57 1.86 -0.94
CA SER A 224 11.84 1.52 -0.32
C SER A 224 11.99 2.16 1.04
N VAL A 225 11.55 3.41 1.25
CA VAL A 225 11.67 4.06 2.56
C VAL A 225 10.65 3.50 3.55
N ALA A 226 9.35 3.56 3.25
CA ALA A 226 8.26 3.12 4.10
C ALA A 226 8.28 1.62 4.44
N ASN A 227 8.87 0.79 3.58
CA ASN A 227 9.01 -0.64 3.84
C ASN A 227 10.31 -0.98 4.57
N THR A 228 11.30 -0.09 4.53
CA THR A 228 12.57 -0.28 5.23
C THR A 228 12.45 0.26 6.65
N GLY A 229 11.83 -0.54 7.53
CA GLY A 229 11.77 -0.21 8.96
C GLY A 229 13.18 -0.04 9.57
N LYS A 230 13.24 0.56 10.78
CA LYS A 230 14.50 0.69 11.57
C LYS A 230 15.22 -0.64 11.81
N ASP A 231 14.48 -1.73 11.82
CA ASP A 231 14.99 -3.09 11.93
C ASP A 231 14.92 -3.80 10.57
N TYR A 232 16.07 -4.29 10.09
CA TYR A 232 16.16 -5.05 8.84
C TYR A 232 15.38 -6.38 8.90
N ARG A 233 14.97 -6.84 10.07
CA ARG A 233 14.12 -8.02 10.26
C ARG A 233 12.63 -7.72 10.13
N ARG A 234 12.22 -6.44 10.27
CA ARG A 234 10.82 -6.01 10.31
C ARG A 234 10.53 -4.96 9.25
N SER A 235 10.02 -5.41 8.11
CA SER A 235 9.43 -4.53 7.10
C SER A 235 7.99 -4.19 7.46
N ALA A 236 7.45 -3.07 6.95
CA ALA A 236 6.05 -2.74 7.18
C ALA A 236 5.11 -3.81 6.61
N ILE A 237 5.46 -4.42 5.46
CA ILE A 237 4.73 -5.57 4.90
C ILE A 237 4.71 -6.77 5.86
N SER A 238 5.83 -7.08 6.51
CA SER A 238 5.89 -8.14 7.52
C SER A 238 4.99 -7.83 8.72
N VAL A 239 4.97 -6.58 9.19
CA VAL A 239 4.09 -6.15 10.30
C VAL A 239 2.62 -6.25 9.92
N PHE A 240 2.24 -5.79 8.71
CA PHE A 240 0.88 -5.94 8.19
C PHE A 240 0.43 -7.39 8.16
N ALA A 241 1.32 -8.30 7.76
CA ALA A 241 1.03 -9.72 7.71
C ALA A 241 0.83 -10.31 9.12
N THR A 242 1.68 -9.95 10.08
CA THR A 242 1.53 -10.36 11.47
C THR A 242 0.21 -9.87 12.08
N HIS A 243 -0.14 -8.59 11.87
CA HIS A 243 -1.44 -8.04 12.31
C HIS A 243 -2.62 -8.76 11.67
N MET A 244 -2.55 -9.07 10.38
CA MET A 244 -3.60 -9.77 9.65
C MET A 244 -3.80 -11.20 10.16
N ILE A 245 -2.70 -11.95 10.37
CA ILE A 245 -2.76 -13.30 10.91
C ILE A 245 -3.38 -13.27 12.32
N TYR A 246 -2.91 -12.37 13.20
CA TYR A 246 -3.48 -12.23 14.53
C TYR A 246 -4.97 -11.86 14.52
N ALA A 247 -5.36 -10.89 13.68
CA ALA A 247 -6.75 -10.50 13.55
C ALA A 247 -7.64 -11.66 13.07
N ALA A 248 -7.13 -12.50 12.18
CA ALA A 248 -7.82 -13.69 11.68
C ALA A 248 -8.01 -14.75 12.77
N THR A 249 -6.99 -15.06 13.58
CA THR A 249 -7.13 -16.05 14.65
C THR A 249 -8.08 -15.62 15.77
N LYS A 250 -8.37 -14.31 15.91
CA LYS A 250 -9.34 -13.79 16.89
C LYS A 250 -10.77 -13.64 16.38
N GLN A 251 -10.98 -13.67 15.06
CA GLN A 251 -12.30 -13.41 14.45
C GLN A 251 -12.86 -14.59 13.67
N ILE A 252 -12.01 -15.55 13.27
CA ILE A 252 -12.40 -16.70 12.46
C ILE A 252 -12.16 -17.97 13.27
N LYS A 253 -13.26 -18.63 13.64
CA LYS A 253 -13.26 -19.81 14.51
C LYS A 253 -12.31 -20.91 14.04
N ASP A 254 -12.32 -21.19 12.74
CA ASP A 254 -11.49 -22.24 12.12
C ASP A 254 -9.99 -21.87 12.03
N LEU A 255 -9.60 -20.71 12.54
CA LEU A 255 -8.22 -20.24 12.62
C LEU A 255 -7.80 -19.96 14.07
N GLU A 256 -8.65 -20.19 15.08
CA GLU A 256 -8.34 -19.90 16.50
C GLU A 256 -7.13 -20.68 17.03
N ASP A 257 -6.96 -21.92 16.58
CA ASP A 257 -5.82 -22.80 16.89
C ASP A 257 -4.63 -22.60 15.94
N TYR A 258 -4.70 -21.65 15.01
CA TYR A 258 -3.60 -21.38 14.09
C TYR A 258 -2.39 -20.82 14.83
N TYR A 259 -1.51 -21.73 15.24
CA TYR A 259 -0.16 -21.53 15.80
C TYR A 259 -0.08 -20.58 17.02
N PRO A 260 0.74 -20.85 18.04
CA PRO A 260 0.91 -19.90 19.13
C PRO A 260 1.49 -18.59 18.58
N LEU A 261 0.69 -17.53 18.60
CA LEU A 261 1.10 -16.17 18.24
C LEU A 261 1.80 -15.46 19.41
N GLU A 262 1.70 -16.02 20.63
CA GLU A 262 2.30 -15.49 21.86
C GLU A 262 3.84 -15.37 21.79
N PRO A 263 4.61 -16.36 21.27
CA PRO A 263 6.05 -16.18 21.05
C PRO A 263 6.36 -15.04 20.07
N LEU A 264 5.48 -14.78 19.11
CA LEU A 264 5.59 -13.72 18.11
C LEU A 264 5.24 -12.34 18.67
N ILE A 265 4.70 -12.25 19.88
CA ILE A 265 4.42 -10.97 20.57
C ILE A 265 5.38 -10.79 21.76
N GLU A 266 5.81 -11.87 22.41
CA GLU A 266 6.68 -11.84 23.60
C GLU A 266 8.19 -11.90 23.33
N THR A 267 8.64 -12.42 22.17
CA THR A 267 10.06 -12.35 21.77
C THR A 267 10.41 -11.14 20.91
N LEU A 268 9.50 -10.15 20.79
CA LEU A 268 9.62 -8.98 19.92
C LEU A 268 9.83 -7.64 20.63
#